data_AF-A0A7K9BAW8-F1
#
_entry.id   AF-A0A7K9BAW8-F1
#
_cell.length_a   1.000
_cell.length_b   1.000
_cell.length_c   1.000
_cell.angle_alpha   90.00
_cell.angle_beta   90.00
_cell.angle_gamma   90.00
#
_symmetry.space_group_name_H-M   'P 1'
#
loop_
_entity.id
_entity.type
_entity.pdbx_description
1 polymer ?
#
loop_
_entity_poly.entity_id
_entity_poly.type
_entity_poly.pdbx_seq_one_letter_code
_entity_poly.pdbx_strand_id
1 'polypeptide(L)'
;NERLRALNDMMGGVLEVKKEDILKIDIPPPPFISKPESAWNEEEKKIFREYEKKVEELNEEKEKHRRALEAELKKLQASIQETTQCFDKTMCKLFERKVNSEMVIYQEELKIINILYSLLLDEELDTREAALHHFLKKKRKEKVSYCLECFCVADLLLDLYRSPCLELQAAMLESDFRKDFADVPAYILDRLFKLYRRRPRTQKMKMLPDTSSPYGDHSGSAEDYKEALTLLMKAMDELDKPEHMPNGLDPSLWDRFCLARRNKMESEQLVKWKALTLAEMQAFLQRRMDDDEKMKSEIGHIFQELTWLREEKMKLQLNLTVQFLLKQGQVELESTELPDFTDAILINKTVIEELNCSIMAEGEKKVASMVECKDFSKGIFQLEWEHKKMKMQIEDLKQKAQDILTLRISKDHQLFLTVLNYDSRITHQVSMMEQTLSVIDKLHKKNVKNCQKIIKELEKCISLKKQANYELSLELKEKLVSVSERKHIFEAADTRLVSEKIARQRYREILKQKQLQDDVREQKEQFKVLRAEAE
;
A
#
# COMPACT_ATOMS: atom_id res chain seq x y z
N ASN A 1 -63.00 15.73 -34.98
CA ASN A 1 -63.32 15.46 -33.56
C ASN A 1 -64.15 14.20 -33.31
N GLU A 2 -64.89 13.66 -34.28
CA GLU A 2 -65.60 12.38 -34.09
C GLU A 2 -64.66 11.18 -33.98
N ARG A 3 -63.54 11.18 -34.71
CA ARG A 3 -62.53 10.10 -34.66
C ARG A 3 -61.85 9.95 -33.30
N LEU A 4 -61.57 11.06 -32.61
CA LEU A 4 -61.02 11.09 -31.25
C LEU A 4 -62.06 10.68 -30.20
N ARG A 5 -63.35 11.05 -30.39
CA ARG A 5 -64.44 10.55 -29.54
C ARG A 5 -64.67 9.06 -29.73
N ALA A 6 -64.70 8.58 -30.97
CA ALA A 6 -64.84 7.16 -31.28
C ALA A 6 -63.66 6.33 -30.73
N LEU A 7 -62.44 6.88 -30.74
CA LEU A 7 -61.28 6.22 -30.14
C LEU A 7 -61.36 6.18 -28.59
N ASN A 8 -61.83 7.26 -27.96
CA ASN A 8 -62.08 7.28 -26.52
C ASN A 8 -63.22 6.34 -26.11
N ASP A 9 -64.31 6.29 -26.88
CA ASP A 9 -65.47 5.43 -26.60
C ASP A 9 -65.21 3.96 -26.91
N MET A 10 -64.38 3.64 -27.91
CA MET A 10 -64.10 2.24 -28.30
C MET A 10 -62.85 1.65 -27.64
N MET A 11 -61.81 2.45 -27.34
CA MET A 11 -60.51 1.96 -26.84
C MET A 11 -59.91 2.84 -25.72
N GLY A 12 -60.70 3.70 -25.06
CA GLY A 12 -60.21 4.51 -23.93
C GLY A 12 -59.11 5.52 -24.29
N GLY A 13 -58.91 5.82 -25.58
CA GLY A 13 -57.97 6.84 -26.05
C GLY A 13 -56.54 6.37 -26.32
N VAL A 14 -56.23 5.07 -26.21
CA VAL A 14 -54.88 4.53 -26.45
C VAL A 14 -54.94 3.41 -27.49
N LEU A 15 -54.11 3.50 -28.54
CA LEU A 15 -54.07 2.53 -29.66
C LEU A 15 -53.37 1.21 -29.30
N GLU A 16 -52.43 1.23 -28.36
CA GLU A 16 -51.68 0.09 -27.87
C GLU A 16 -51.70 0.09 -26.33
N VAL A 17 -52.39 -0.87 -25.72
CA VAL A 17 -52.39 -1.03 -24.26
C VAL A 17 -50.99 -1.46 -23.84
N LYS A 18 -50.22 -0.53 -23.26
CA LYS A 18 -48.92 -0.88 -22.67
C LYS A 18 -49.19 -1.57 -21.35
N LYS A 19 -48.35 -2.53 -20.95
CA LYS A 19 -48.48 -3.22 -19.65
C LYS A 19 -48.42 -2.25 -18.46
N GLU A 20 -47.84 -1.07 -18.65
CA GLU A 20 -47.81 0.06 -17.72
C GLU A 20 -49.19 0.69 -17.47
N ASP A 21 -50.15 0.54 -18.39
CA ASP A 21 -51.48 1.11 -18.25
C ASP A 21 -52.33 0.37 -17.20
N ILE A 22 -51.98 -0.88 -16.87
CA ILE A 22 -52.57 -1.66 -15.75
C ILE A 22 -52.37 -0.92 -14.42
N LEU A 23 -51.27 -0.18 -14.27
CA LEU A 23 -50.98 0.60 -13.06
C LEU A 23 -51.88 1.84 -12.93
N LYS A 24 -52.43 2.36 -14.04
CA LYS A 24 -53.27 3.56 -14.11
C LYS A 24 -54.78 3.29 -14.03
N ILE A 25 -55.18 2.02 -14.17
CA ILE A 25 -56.59 1.62 -14.06
C ILE A 25 -56.96 1.59 -12.58
N ASP A 26 -57.90 2.46 -12.19
CA ASP A 26 -58.53 2.46 -10.88
C ASP A 26 -60.03 2.21 -11.05
N ILE A 27 -60.54 1.20 -10.33
CA ILE A 27 -61.97 0.85 -10.38
C ILE A 27 -62.71 1.77 -9.42
N PRO A 28 -63.61 2.66 -9.90
CA PRO A 28 -64.28 3.63 -9.05
C PRO A 28 -65.20 2.93 -8.04
N PRO A 29 -65.23 3.40 -6.78
CA PRO A 29 -66.06 2.78 -5.75
C PRO A 29 -67.55 2.91 -6.11
N PRO A 30 -68.35 1.85 -5.89
CA PRO A 30 -69.78 1.90 -6.08
C PRO A 30 -70.42 3.05 -5.27
N PRO A 31 -71.38 3.80 -5.84
CA PRO A 31 -71.90 5.05 -5.26
C PRO A 31 -72.63 4.88 -3.92
N PHE A 32 -72.98 3.65 -3.52
CA PHE A 32 -73.68 3.33 -2.27
C PHE A 32 -72.77 3.05 -1.06
N ILE A 33 -71.44 3.01 -1.24
CA ILE A 33 -70.44 2.85 -0.16
C ILE A 33 -70.51 3.98 0.89
N SER A 34 -71.08 5.13 0.54
CA SER A 34 -71.32 6.26 1.44
C SER A 34 -72.47 6.03 2.44
N LYS A 35 -73.24 4.94 2.32
CA LYS A 35 -74.31 4.52 3.25
C LYS A 35 -73.84 3.39 4.19
N PRO A 36 -74.34 3.31 5.45
CA PRO A 36 -73.94 2.27 6.42
C PRO A 36 -74.28 0.84 5.94
N GLU A 37 -73.40 -0.14 6.20
CA GLU A 37 -73.53 -1.56 5.79
C GLU A 37 -74.85 -2.24 6.20
N SER A 38 -75.49 -1.75 7.27
CA SER A 38 -76.77 -2.25 7.77
C SER A 38 -77.96 -1.92 6.86
N ALA A 39 -77.82 -0.97 5.93
CA ALA A 39 -78.88 -0.49 5.04
C ALA A 39 -78.77 -1.03 3.60
N TRP A 40 -77.85 -1.98 3.34
CA TRP A 40 -77.64 -2.53 2.00
C TRP A 40 -78.63 -3.65 1.68
N ASN A 41 -79.26 -3.55 0.50
CA ASN A 41 -80.07 -4.64 -0.06
C ASN A 41 -79.20 -5.83 -0.50
N GLU A 42 -79.79 -7.02 -0.63
CA GLU A 42 -79.03 -8.24 -1.05
C GLU A 42 -78.36 -8.09 -2.42
N GLU A 43 -78.95 -7.32 -3.33
CA GLU A 43 -78.39 -7.00 -4.64
C GLU A 43 -77.18 -6.03 -4.54
N GLU A 44 -77.25 -5.04 -3.63
CA GLU A 44 -76.14 -4.10 -3.37
C GLU A 44 -74.94 -4.82 -2.72
N LYS A 45 -75.20 -5.79 -1.83
CA LYS A 45 -74.18 -6.70 -1.28
C LYS A 45 -73.54 -7.61 -2.33
N LYS A 46 -74.25 -7.92 -3.41
CA LYS A 46 -73.71 -8.71 -4.52
C LYS A 46 -72.81 -7.86 -5.43
N ILE A 47 -73.24 -6.64 -5.74
CA ILE A 47 -72.47 -5.66 -6.53
C ILE A 47 -71.18 -5.26 -5.81
N PHE A 48 -71.21 -5.10 -4.48
CA PHE A 48 -70.02 -4.82 -3.68
C PHE A 48 -69.02 -5.99 -3.69
N ARG A 49 -69.49 -7.24 -3.55
CA ARG A 49 -68.63 -8.44 -3.65
C ARG A 49 -68.00 -8.61 -5.03
N GLU A 50 -68.73 -8.27 -6.09
CA GLU A 50 -68.19 -8.26 -7.45
C GLU A 50 -67.18 -7.12 -7.67
N TYR A 51 -67.38 -5.97 -7.02
CA TYR A 51 -66.41 -4.86 -7.02
C TYR A 51 -65.12 -5.23 -6.26
N GLU A 52 -65.23 -5.77 -5.05
CA GLU A 52 -64.08 -6.24 -4.26
C GLU A 52 -63.27 -7.27 -5.03
N LYS A 53 -63.94 -8.25 -5.65
CA LYS A 53 -63.27 -9.26 -6.46
C LYS A 53 -62.51 -8.65 -7.64
N LYS A 54 -63.08 -7.68 -8.34
CA LYS A 54 -62.40 -6.99 -9.46
C LYS A 54 -61.23 -6.12 -8.98
N VAL A 55 -61.34 -5.50 -7.81
CA VAL A 55 -60.24 -4.73 -7.19
C VAL A 55 -59.11 -5.66 -6.75
N GLU A 56 -59.44 -6.82 -6.20
CA GLU A 56 -58.48 -7.85 -5.80
C GLU A 56 -57.75 -8.43 -7.03
N GLU A 57 -58.48 -8.80 -8.08
CA GLU A 57 -57.91 -9.25 -9.36
C GLU A 57 -56.99 -8.19 -9.99
N LEU A 58 -57.39 -6.92 -10.00
CA LEU A 58 -56.58 -5.82 -10.52
C LEU A 58 -55.33 -5.56 -9.67
N ASN A 59 -55.43 -5.65 -8.34
CA ASN A 59 -54.28 -5.56 -7.45
C ASN A 59 -53.31 -6.73 -7.65
N GLU A 60 -53.82 -7.95 -7.86
CA GLU A 60 -52.98 -9.10 -8.19
C GLU A 60 -52.23 -8.91 -9.52
N GLU A 61 -52.87 -8.34 -10.54
CA GLU A 61 -52.21 -8.03 -11.82
C GLU A 61 -51.15 -6.93 -11.67
N LYS A 62 -51.45 -5.86 -10.92
CA LYS A 62 -50.47 -4.81 -10.58
C LYS A 62 -49.27 -5.40 -9.83
N GLU A 63 -49.50 -6.31 -8.89
CA GLU A 63 -48.46 -7.02 -8.15
C GLU A 63 -47.62 -7.97 -9.03
N LYS A 64 -48.26 -8.74 -9.93
CA LYS A 64 -47.57 -9.59 -10.91
C LYS A 64 -46.68 -8.75 -11.82
N HIS A 65 -47.17 -7.60 -12.28
CA HIS A 65 -46.40 -6.66 -13.09
C HIS A 65 -45.22 -6.04 -12.32
N ARG A 66 -45.44 -5.61 -11.07
CA ARG A 66 -44.37 -5.11 -10.19
C ARG A 66 -43.27 -6.15 -10.00
N ARG A 67 -43.61 -7.40 -9.69
CA ARG A 67 -42.63 -8.49 -9.53
C ARG A 67 -41.88 -8.79 -10.82
N ALA A 68 -42.55 -8.72 -11.97
CA ALA A 68 -41.90 -8.88 -13.27
C ALA A 68 -40.86 -7.78 -13.53
N LEU A 69 -41.21 -6.51 -13.27
CA LEU A 69 -40.29 -5.37 -13.38
C LEU A 69 -39.12 -5.48 -12.38
N GLU A 70 -39.38 -5.89 -11.14
CA GLU A 70 -38.32 -6.11 -10.14
C GLU A 70 -37.36 -7.23 -10.57
N ALA A 71 -37.88 -8.29 -11.20
CA ALA A 71 -37.06 -9.38 -11.74
C ALA A 71 -36.23 -8.93 -12.95
N GLU A 72 -36.81 -8.15 -13.86
CA GLU A 72 -36.09 -7.55 -14.99
C GLU A 72 -35.00 -6.58 -14.51
N LEU A 73 -35.31 -5.73 -13.54
CA LEU A 73 -34.35 -4.81 -12.92
C LEU A 73 -33.18 -5.58 -12.30
N LYS A 74 -33.46 -6.63 -11.52
CA LYS A 74 -32.40 -7.48 -10.93
C LYS A 74 -31.56 -8.17 -12.01
N LYS A 75 -32.19 -8.66 -13.09
CA LYS A 75 -31.49 -9.28 -14.22
C LYS A 75 -30.58 -8.28 -14.93
N LEU A 76 -31.06 -7.06 -15.17
CA LEU A 76 -30.27 -5.97 -15.76
C LEU A 76 -29.11 -5.57 -14.85
N GLN A 77 -29.34 -5.42 -13.54
CA GLN A 77 -28.28 -5.14 -12.57
C GLN A 77 -27.20 -6.22 -12.56
N ALA A 78 -27.59 -7.50 -12.55
CA ALA A 78 -26.65 -8.62 -12.62
C ALA A 78 -25.85 -8.61 -13.93
N SER A 79 -26.50 -8.34 -15.06
CA SER A 79 -25.85 -8.23 -16.37
C SER A 79 -24.85 -7.06 -16.42
N ILE A 80 -25.20 -5.90 -15.87
CA ILE A 80 -24.29 -4.75 -15.77
C ILE A 80 -23.09 -5.09 -14.89
N GLN A 81 -23.30 -5.74 -13.76
CA GLN A 81 -22.21 -6.15 -12.87
C GLN A 81 -21.27 -7.14 -13.54
N GLU A 82 -21.80 -8.14 -14.24
CA GLU A 82 -21.00 -9.14 -14.97
C GLU A 82 -20.21 -8.50 -16.11
N THR A 83 -20.83 -7.63 -16.91
CA THR A 83 -20.16 -6.90 -18.00
C THR A 83 -19.08 -5.97 -17.49
N THR A 84 -19.32 -5.25 -16.39
CA THR A 84 -18.32 -4.40 -15.73
C THR A 84 -17.14 -5.23 -15.24
N GLN A 85 -17.37 -6.35 -14.54
CA GLN A 85 -16.30 -7.24 -14.10
C GLN A 85 -15.51 -7.85 -15.26
N CYS A 86 -16.17 -8.19 -16.37
CA CYS A 86 -15.52 -8.71 -17.55
C CYS A 86 -14.63 -7.64 -18.22
N PHE A 87 -15.14 -6.41 -18.30
CA PHE A 87 -14.38 -5.26 -18.79
C PHE A 87 -13.15 -4.99 -17.92
N ASP A 88 -13.32 -4.92 -16.59
CA ASP A 88 -12.22 -4.69 -15.64
C ASP A 88 -11.14 -5.76 -15.76
N LYS A 89 -11.53 -7.04 -15.83
CA LYS A 89 -10.58 -8.15 -16.06
C LYS A 89 -9.82 -7.99 -17.37
N THR A 90 -10.48 -7.52 -18.42
CA THR A 90 -9.84 -7.29 -19.72
C THR A 90 -8.89 -6.08 -19.66
N MET A 91 -9.29 -5.01 -18.97
CA MET A 91 -8.48 -3.83 -18.74
C MET A 91 -7.21 -4.19 -17.95
N CYS A 92 -7.33 -4.93 -16.84
CA CYS A 92 -6.19 -5.41 -16.07
C CYS A 92 -5.20 -6.22 -16.92
N LYS A 93 -5.70 -7.15 -17.75
CA LYS A 93 -4.84 -7.93 -18.66
C LYS A 93 -4.14 -7.06 -19.70
N LEU A 94 -4.81 -6.03 -20.22
CA LEU A 94 -4.22 -5.08 -21.15
C LEU A 94 -3.17 -4.21 -20.47
N PHE A 95 -3.43 -3.78 -19.23
CA PHE A 95 -2.50 -3.02 -18.42
C PHE A 95 -1.24 -3.83 -18.10
N GLU A 96 -1.38 -5.08 -17.66
CA GLU A 96 -0.25 -6.00 -17.46
C GLU A 96 0.57 -6.17 -18.75
N ARG A 97 -0.09 -6.35 -19.90
CA ARG A 97 0.59 -6.42 -21.19
C ARG A 97 1.32 -5.13 -21.54
N LYS A 98 0.71 -3.97 -21.28
CA LYS A 98 1.35 -2.67 -21.51
C LYS A 98 2.63 -2.54 -20.67
N VAL A 99 2.54 -2.79 -19.36
CA VAL A 99 3.68 -2.69 -18.44
C VAL A 99 4.80 -3.67 -18.84
N ASN A 100 4.45 -4.91 -19.19
CA ASN A 100 5.44 -5.89 -19.64
C ASN A 100 6.12 -5.47 -20.96
N SER A 101 5.37 -4.93 -21.92
CA SER A 101 5.93 -4.42 -23.18
C SER A 101 6.84 -3.22 -22.94
N GLU A 102 6.41 -2.25 -22.13
CA GLU A 102 7.22 -1.07 -21.77
C GLU A 102 8.50 -1.50 -21.04
N MET A 103 8.42 -2.45 -20.11
CA MET A 103 9.59 -3.01 -19.43
C MET A 103 10.61 -3.59 -20.42
N VAL A 104 10.17 -4.36 -21.40
CA VAL A 104 11.06 -4.94 -22.43
C VAL A 104 11.66 -3.84 -23.32
N ILE A 105 10.86 -2.84 -23.71
CA ILE A 105 11.36 -1.70 -24.49
C ILE A 105 12.46 -0.97 -23.71
N TYR A 106 12.23 -0.64 -22.44
CA TYR A 106 13.22 0.04 -21.62
C TYR A 106 14.49 -0.81 -21.37
N GLN A 107 14.36 -2.13 -21.29
CA GLN A 107 15.51 -3.03 -21.21
C GLN A 107 16.37 -2.96 -22.48
N GLU A 108 15.74 -3.07 -23.65
CA GLU A 108 16.47 -2.99 -24.92
C GLU A 108 17.04 -1.58 -25.16
N GLU A 109 16.32 -0.51 -24.81
CA GLU A 109 16.82 0.87 -24.85
C GLU A 109 18.05 1.05 -23.96
N LEU A 110 18.01 0.55 -22.71
CA LEU A 110 19.16 0.62 -21.81
C LEU A 110 20.35 -0.17 -22.36
N LYS A 111 20.10 -1.35 -22.94
CA LYS A 111 21.14 -2.16 -23.59
C LYS A 111 21.76 -1.44 -24.78
N ILE A 112 20.95 -0.79 -25.62
CA ILE A 112 21.44 0.03 -26.73
C ILE A 112 22.30 1.18 -26.19
N ILE A 113 21.83 1.90 -25.17
CA ILE A 113 22.59 3.00 -24.54
C ILE A 113 23.93 2.52 -23.99
N ASN A 114 23.95 1.38 -23.29
CA ASN A 114 25.18 0.81 -22.74
C ASN A 114 26.17 0.42 -23.84
N ILE A 115 25.69 -0.19 -24.93
CA ILE A 115 26.55 -0.53 -26.09
C ILE A 115 27.07 0.74 -26.75
N LEU A 116 26.22 1.75 -26.97
CA LEU A 116 26.62 3.04 -27.55
C LEU A 116 27.67 3.73 -26.67
N TYR A 117 27.50 3.70 -25.35
CA TYR A 117 28.48 4.23 -24.41
C TYR A 117 29.82 3.49 -24.52
N SER A 118 29.81 2.16 -24.55
CA SER A 118 31.03 1.36 -24.75
C SER A 118 31.72 1.65 -26.09
N LEU A 119 30.95 1.81 -27.18
CA LEU A 119 31.48 2.16 -28.50
C LEU A 119 32.10 3.56 -28.51
N LEU A 120 31.43 4.55 -27.92
CA LEU A 120 31.93 5.92 -27.83
C LEU A 120 33.24 5.97 -27.02
N LEU A 121 33.32 5.19 -25.94
CA LEU A 121 34.51 5.09 -25.13
C LEU A 121 35.66 4.37 -25.88
N ASP A 122 35.38 3.33 -26.67
CA ASP A 122 36.37 2.68 -27.54
C ASP A 122 36.89 3.64 -28.62
N GLU A 123 36.01 4.44 -29.24
CA GLU A 123 36.39 5.50 -30.20
C GLU A 123 37.25 6.58 -29.54
N GLU A 124 36.93 7.02 -28.33
CA GLU A 124 37.76 7.98 -27.58
C GLU A 124 39.16 7.42 -27.30
N LEU A 125 39.24 6.15 -26.88
CA LEU A 125 40.53 5.48 -26.68
C LEU A 125 41.31 5.34 -27.99
N ASP A 126 40.65 5.02 -29.11
CA ASP A 126 41.28 4.94 -30.43
C ASP A 126 41.84 6.28 -30.91
N THR A 127 41.08 7.35 -30.74
CA THR A 127 41.55 8.70 -31.11
C THR A 127 42.76 9.11 -30.25
N ARG A 128 42.74 8.77 -28.97
CA ARG A 128 43.86 9.02 -28.05
C ARG A 128 45.08 8.16 -28.39
N GLU A 129 44.91 6.88 -28.71
CA GLU A 129 46.00 6.00 -29.17
C GLU A 129 46.63 6.52 -30.46
N ALA A 130 45.80 6.91 -31.45
CA ALA A 130 46.26 7.50 -32.71
C ALA A 130 47.02 8.81 -32.51
N ALA A 131 46.55 9.68 -31.60
CA ALA A 131 47.21 10.92 -31.25
C ALA A 131 48.60 10.65 -30.63
N LEU A 132 48.69 9.73 -29.64
CA LEU A 132 49.96 9.35 -29.03
C LEU A 132 50.93 8.72 -30.04
N HIS A 133 50.43 7.87 -30.95
CA HIS A 133 51.25 7.34 -32.05
C HIS A 133 51.76 8.42 -33.00
N HIS A 134 50.94 9.43 -33.30
CA HIS A 134 51.37 10.58 -34.10
C HIS A 134 52.45 11.39 -33.37
N PHE A 135 52.26 11.69 -32.08
CA PHE A 135 53.27 12.37 -31.25
C PHE A 135 54.58 11.58 -31.18
N LEU A 136 54.50 10.26 -30.98
CA LEU A 136 55.65 9.37 -30.98
C LEU A 136 56.40 9.42 -32.31
N LYS A 137 55.69 9.37 -33.44
CA LYS A 137 56.28 9.45 -34.78
C LYS A 137 56.97 10.79 -35.01
N LYS A 138 56.36 11.89 -34.56
CA LYS A 138 56.95 13.24 -34.62
C LYS A 138 58.25 13.32 -33.79
N LYS A 139 58.20 12.91 -32.52
CA LYS A 139 59.35 12.90 -31.61
C LYS A 139 60.50 12.01 -32.10
N ARG A 140 60.19 10.85 -32.68
CA ARG A 140 61.19 9.98 -33.32
C ARG A 140 61.87 10.65 -34.53
N LYS A 141 61.12 11.36 -35.37
CA LYS A 141 61.70 12.11 -36.51
C LYS A 141 62.60 13.26 -36.03
N GLU A 142 62.13 14.03 -35.05
CA GLU A 142 62.92 15.11 -34.42
C GLU A 142 64.21 14.54 -33.84
N LYS A 143 64.16 13.42 -33.13
CA LYS A 143 65.34 12.73 -32.59
C LYS A 143 66.32 12.32 -33.70
N VAL A 144 65.85 11.73 -34.80
CA VAL A 144 66.73 11.34 -35.92
C VAL A 144 67.43 12.55 -36.53
N SER A 145 66.69 13.65 -36.76
CA SER A 145 67.27 14.91 -37.25
C SER A 145 68.36 15.43 -36.31
N TYR A 146 68.06 15.40 -35.01
CA TYR A 146 68.97 15.85 -33.96
C TYR A 146 70.23 15.00 -33.86
N CYS A 147 70.10 13.67 -33.91
CA CYS A 147 71.24 12.76 -33.91
C CYS A 147 72.16 12.97 -35.11
N LEU A 148 71.61 13.29 -36.29
CA LEU A 148 72.42 13.61 -37.48
C LEU A 148 73.25 14.89 -37.26
N GLU A 149 72.65 15.95 -36.70
CA GLU A 149 73.39 17.17 -36.35
C GLU A 149 74.52 16.90 -35.33
N CYS A 150 74.23 16.10 -34.30
CA CYS A 150 75.22 15.72 -33.29
C CYS A 150 76.37 14.92 -33.88
N PHE A 151 76.07 13.99 -34.80
CA PHE A 151 77.06 13.16 -35.46
C PHE A 151 78.04 14.01 -36.28
N CYS A 152 77.54 15.00 -37.03
CA CYS A 152 78.40 15.93 -37.79
C CYS A 152 79.36 16.73 -36.89
N VAL A 153 78.89 17.20 -35.73
CA VAL A 153 79.74 17.96 -34.79
C VAL A 153 80.73 17.05 -34.06
N ALA A 154 80.34 15.83 -33.73
CA ALA A 154 81.23 14.84 -33.13
C ALA A 154 82.36 14.41 -34.10
N ASP A 155 82.06 14.27 -35.38
CA ASP A 155 83.05 13.96 -36.43
C ASP A 155 84.05 15.12 -36.61
N LEU A 156 83.55 16.36 -36.66
CA LEU A 156 84.39 17.57 -36.72
C LEU A 156 85.31 17.72 -35.49
N LEU A 157 84.81 17.37 -34.31
CA LEU A 157 85.62 17.32 -33.09
C LEU A 157 86.70 16.25 -33.17
N LEU A 158 86.37 15.05 -33.65
CA LEU A 158 87.32 13.97 -33.82
C LEU A 158 88.46 14.37 -34.79
N ASP A 159 88.12 15.07 -35.87
CA ASP A 159 89.10 15.63 -36.80
C ASP A 159 90.00 16.70 -36.14
N LEU A 160 89.43 17.56 -35.28
CA LEU A 160 90.20 18.54 -34.53
C LEU A 160 91.18 17.88 -33.54
N TYR A 161 90.76 16.78 -32.90
CA TYR A 161 91.60 15.95 -32.03
C TYR A 161 92.67 15.15 -32.79
N ARG A 162 92.39 14.74 -34.02
CA ARG A 162 93.33 13.98 -34.88
C ARG A 162 94.43 14.87 -35.47
N SER A 163 94.22 16.19 -35.51
CA SER A 163 95.28 17.17 -35.80
C SER A 163 96.45 16.96 -34.81
N PRO A 164 97.71 16.88 -35.28
CA PRO A 164 98.85 16.60 -34.40
C PRO A 164 98.84 17.55 -33.21
N CYS A 165 98.90 17.00 -31.99
CA CYS A 165 98.85 17.74 -30.73
C CYS A 165 99.79 18.96 -30.80
N LEU A 166 99.21 20.15 -30.99
CA LEU A 166 99.98 21.39 -31.10
C LEU A 166 100.74 21.68 -29.80
N GLU A 167 100.29 21.12 -28.66
CA GLU A 167 101.03 21.12 -27.39
C GLU A 167 102.38 20.41 -27.52
N LEU A 168 102.42 19.29 -28.26
CA LEU A 168 103.65 18.59 -28.57
C LEU A 168 104.53 19.45 -29.50
N GLN A 169 103.96 20.12 -30.49
CA GLN A 169 104.69 21.05 -31.36
C GLN A 169 105.26 22.25 -30.59
N ALA A 170 104.51 22.86 -29.68
CA ALA A 170 104.98 23.98 -28.87
C ALA A 170 106.12 23.56 -27.91
N ALA A 171 106.07 22.35 -27.36
CA ALA A 171 107.15 21.77 -26.57
C ALA A 171 108.39 21.46 -27.43
N MET A 172 108.19 20.95 -28.66
CA MET A 172 109.27 20.72 -29.63
C MET A 172 109.98 22.02 -30.00
N LEU A 173 109.25 23.12 -30.21
CA LEU A 173 109.82 24.44 -30.51
C LEU A 173 110.74 24.98 -29.39
N GLU A 174 110.46 24.68 -28.12
CA GLU A 174 111.41 25.01 -27.03
C GLU A 174 112.69 24.15 -27.09
N SER A 175 112.56 22.88 -27.46
CA SER A 175 113.70 21.97 -27.61
C SER A 175 114.55 22.31 -28.84
N ASP A 176 113.90 22.73 -29.94
CA ASP A 176 114.54 23.09 -31.20
C ASP A 176 115.17 24.47 -31.12
N PHE A 177 114.61 25.42 -30.35
CA PHE A 177 115.28 26.67 -30.02
C PHE A 177 116.66 26.45 -29.36
N ARG A 178 116.80 25.45 -28.49
CA ARG A 178 118.10 25.15 -27.87
C ARG A 178 119.10 24.53 -28.85
N LYS A 179 118.62 23.80 -29.86
CA LYS A 179 119.46 23.22 -30.91
C LYS A 179 119.88 24.26 -31.95
N ASP A 180 118.95 25.13 -32.34
CA ASP A 180 119.14 26.13 -33.40
C ASP A 180 120.14 27.24 -33.04
N PHE A 181 120.32 27.51 -31.74
CA PHE A 181 121.25 28.53 -31.24
C PHE A 181 122.48 27.93 -30.54
N ALA A 182 122.79 26.64 -30.74
CA ALA A 182 123.94 25.97 -30.12
C ALA A 182 125.31 26.65 -30.39
N ASP A 183 125.40 27.48 -31.44
CA ASP A 183 126.59 28.22 -31.85
C ASP A 183 126.87 29.48 -30.98
N VAL A 184 125.97 29.84 -30.06
CA VAL A 184 126.05 31.05 -29.23
C VAL A 184 126.61 30.73 -27.83
N PRO A 185 127.47 31.58 -27.22
CA PRO A 185 127.98 31.35 -25.87
C PRO A 185 126.87 31.14 -24.82
N ALA A 186 127.05 30.16 -23.93
CA ALA A 186 126.03 29.72 -22.96
C ALA A 186 125.42 30.86 -22.11
N TYR A 187 126.21 31.87 -21.72
CA TYR A 187 125.70 33.01 -20.94
C TYR A 187 124.78 33.94 -21.74
N ILE A 188 124.99 34.06 -23.06
CA ILE A 188 124.12 34.83 -23.97
C ILE A 188 122.88 34.00 -24.27
N LEU A 189 123.03 32.69 -24.47
CA LEU A 189 121.92 31.75 -24.67
C LEU A 189 120.91 31.78 -23.53
N ASP A 190 121.36 31.76 -22.28
CA ASP A 190 120.45 31.84 -21.12
C ASP A 190 119.72 33.18 -21.05
N ARG A 191 120.38 34.27 -21.46
CA ARG A 191 119.77 35.61 -21.53
C ARG A 191 118.75 35.70 -22.67
N LEU A 192 119.04 35.13 -23.83
CA LEU A 192 118.12 35.02 -24.97
C LEU A 192 116.94 34.11 -24.64
N PHE A 193 117.15 32.98 -23.96
CA PHE A 193 116.07 32.08 -23.53
C PHE A 193 115.10 32.75 -22.54
N LYS A 194 115.60 33.61 -21.64
CA LYS A 194 114.75 34.46 -20.78
C LYS A 194 113.93 35.46 -21.61
N LEU A 195 114.50 36.03 -22.67
CA LEU A 195 113.78 36.93 -23.60
C LEU A 195 112.80 36.17 -24.51
N TYR A 196 113.06 34.91 -24.83
CA TYR A 196 112.21 34.00 -25.62
C TYR A 196 110.95 33.58 -24.83
N ARG A 197 111.08 33.45 -23.51
CA ARG A 197 109.94 33.20 -22.60
C ARG A 197 109.19 34.47 -22.19
N ARG A 198 109.73 35.66 -22.45
CA ARG A 198 109.05 36.93 -22.15
C ARG A 198 107.86 37.11 -23.09
N ARG A 199 106.72 37.55 -22.54
CA ARG A 199 105.48 37.79 -23.28
C ARG A 199 105.16 39.29 -23.31
N PRO A 200 104.57 39.82 -24.40
CA PRO A 200 104.02 41.17 -24.41
C PRO A 200 102.93 41.33 -23.34
N ARG A 201 102.89 42.48 -22.67
CA ARG A 201 101.77 42.84 -21.78
C ARG A 201 100.63 43.39 -22.63
N THR A 202 99.86 42.52 -23.26
CA THR A 202 98.62 42.94 -23.92
C THR A 202 97.55 43.26 -22.87
N GLN A 203 96.86 44.40 -23.02
CA GLN A 203 95.69 44.72 -22.20
C GLN A 203 94.63 43.63 -22.42
N LYS A 204 94.01 43.16 -21.34
CA LYS A 204 92.92 42.18 -21.41
C LYS A 204 91.80 42.77 -22.26
N MET A 205 91.64 42.27 -23.49
CA MET A 205 90.43 42.47 -24.29
C MET A 205 89.27 41.95 -23.43
N LYS A 206 88.40 42.84 -22.95
CA LYS A 206 87.15 42.42 -22.32
C LYS A 206 86.31 41.80 -23.42
N MET A 207 86.23 40.47 -23.45
CA MET A 207 85.17 39.76 -24.14
C MET A 207 83.84 40.27 -23.58
N LEU A 208 83.12 41.05 -24.39
CA LEU A 208 81.74 41.42 -24.12
C LEU A 208 80.92 40.12 -24.21
N PRO A 209 80.18 39.70 -23.17
CA PRO A 209 79.41 38.46 -23.25
C PRO A 209 78.12 38.79 -23.98
N ASP A 210 78.15 38.76 -25.32
CA ASP A 210 76.95 39.07 -26.08
C ASP A 210 76.36 37.87 -26.82
N THR A 211 75.10 37.66 -26.45
CA THR A 211 74.02 37.06 -27.22
C THR A 211 74.06 35.55 -27.41
N SER A 212 73.34 34.88 -26.51
CA SER A 212 72.86 33.51 -26.59
C SER A 212 71.93 33.27 -27.78
N SER A 213 72.46 33.34 -29.02
CA SER A 213 71.75 32.91 -30.23
C SER A 213 72.38 31.64 -30.77
N PRO A 214 71.69 30.49 -30.73
CA PRO A 214 72.25 29.19 -31.14
C PRO A 214 72.35 29.01 -32.67
N TYR A 215 72.01 30.03 -33.47
CA TYR A 215 71.98 29.99 -34.94
C TYR A 215 72.71 31.16 -35.62
N GLY A 216 73.44 32.01 -34.87
CA GLY A 216 74.20 33.11 -35.47
C GLY A 216 75.42 32.60 -36.22
N ASP A 217 75.58 33.01 -37.49
CA ASP A 217 76.71 32.68 -38.36
C ASP A 217 78.04 32.73 -37.61
N HIS A 218 78.75 31.61 -37.60
CA HIS A 218 79.92 31.34 -36.77
C HIS A 218 81.18 31.97 -37.40
N SER A 219 81.00 33.07 -38.13
CA SER A 219 82.04 33.75 -38.90
C SER A 219 83.02 34.51 -38.00
N GLY A 220 82.64 34.78 -36.73
CA GLY A 220 83.46 35.53 -35.78
C GLY A 220 84.76 34.85 -35.36
N SER A 221 84.78 33.53 -35.13
CA SER A 221 85.92 32.87 -34.48
C SER A 221 87.25 32.94 -35.27
N ALA A 222 87.18 32.89 -36.60
CA ALA A 222 88.36 32.95 -37.46
C ALA A 222 88.85 34.39 -37.71
N GLU A 223 87.92 35.34 -37.73
CA GLU A 223 88.22 36.78 -37.85
C GLU A 223 88.80 37.31 -36.53
N ASP A 224 88.23 36.89 -35.39
CA ASP A 224 88.71 37.20 -34.04
C ASP A 224 90.12 36.64 -33.80
N TYR A 225 90.43 35.43 -34.31
CA TYR A 225 91.78 34.88 -34.27
C TYR A 225 92.77 35.75 -35.03
N LYS A 226 92.42 36.15 -36.26
CA LYS A 226 93.27 37.00 -37.10
C LYS A 226 93.47 38.36 -36.45
N GLU A 227 92.42 38.97 -35.91
CA GLU A 227 92.52 40.27 -35.24
C GLU A 227 93.37 40.18 -33.96
N ALA A 228 93.14 39.17 -33.12
CA ALA A 228 93.96 38.91 -31.93
C ALA A 228 95.43 38.64 -32.29
N LEU A 229 95.69 37.91 -33.37
CA LEU A 229 97.04 37.65 -33.87
C LEU A 229 97.71 38.94 -34.36
N THR A 230 97.00 39.80 -35.10
CA THR A 230 97.55 41.08 -35.58
C THR A 230 97.88 42.04 -34.44
N LEU A 231 97.04 42.13 -33.42
CA LEU A 231 97.30 42.93 -32.22
C LEU A 231 98.49 42.39 -31.42
N LEU A 232 98.62 41.06 -31.34
CA LEU A 232 99.77 40.40 -30.72
C LEU A 232 101.06 40.68 -31.48
N MET A 233 101.05 40.61 -32.81
CA MET A 233 102.21 40.91 -33.65
C MET A 233 102.66 42.37 -33.51
N LYS A 234 101.72 43.32 -33.45
CA LYS A 234 102.04 44.74 -33.14
C LYS A 234 102.71 44.91 -31.78
N ALA A 235 102.30 44.14 -30.77
CA ALA A 235 102.93 44.16 -29.45
C ALA A 235 104.30 43.46 -29.43
N MET A 236 104.57 42.56 -30.37
CA MET A 236 105.88 41.93 -30.58
C MET A 236 106.87 42.90 -31.23
N ASP A 237 106.43 43.75 -32.16
CA ASP A 237 107.26 44.78 -32.78
C ASP A 237 107.93 45.71 -31.75
N GLU A 238 107.21 46.03 -30.67
CA GLU A 238 107.74 46.79 -29.53
C GLU A 238 108.84 46.05 -28.74
N LEU A 239 108.74 44.72 -28.62
CA LEU A 239 109.73 43.88 -27.92
C LEU A 239 110.93 43.50 -28.80
N ASP A 240 110.78 43.53 -30.12
CA ASP A 240 111.83 43.22 -31.11
C ASP A 240 112.73 44.44 -31.40
N LYS A 241 112.42 45.62 -30.85
CA LYS A 241 113.22 46.85 -31.00
C LYS A 241 114.70 46.60 -30.65
N PRO A 242 115.65 47.17 -31.42
CA PRO A 242 117.09 46.95 -31.24
C PRO A 242 117.60 47.45 -29.88
N GLU A 243 116.85 48.32 -29.20
CA GLU A 243 117.09 48.80 -27.83
C GLU A 243 117.07 47.67 -26.78
N HIS A 244 116.43 46.54 -27.09
CA HIS A 244 116.32 45.38 -26.21
C HIS A 244 117.35 44.27 -26.51
N MET A 245 118.23 44.49 -27.48
CA MET A 245 119.30 43.56 -27.86
C MET A 245 120.40 43.51 -26.79
N PRO A 246 120.86 42.31 -26.36
CA PRO A 246 122.00 42.19 -25.45
C PRO A 246 123.30 42.73 -26.07
N ASN A 247 124.09 43.48 -25.28
CA ASN A 247 125.38 43.99 -25.70
C ASN A 247 126.32 42.84 -26.14
N GLY A 248 126.80 42.89 -27.39
CA GLY A 248 127.73 41.90 -27.96
C GLY A 248 127.11 40.84 -28.89
N LEU A 249 125.82 40.96 -29.23
CA LEU A 249 125.15 40.09 -30.21
C LEU A 249 125.25 40.69 -31.63
N ASP A 250 125.45 39.83 -32.64
CA ASP A 250 125.38 40.22 -34.05
C ASP A 250 123.93 40.51 -34.48
N PRO A 251 123.66 41.58 -35.27
CA PRO A 251 122.32 41.90 -35.73
C PRO A 251 121.62 40.75 -36.49
N SER A 252 122.35 39.92 -37.24
CA SER A 252 121.73 38.80 -37.98
C SER A 252 121.23 37.68 -37.04
N LEU A 253 121.92 37.48 -35.91
CA LEU A 253 121.49 36.54 -34.86
C LEU A 253 120.28 37.08 -34.08
N TRP A 254 120.18 38.40 -33.92
CA TRP A 254 119.00 39.04 -33.33
C TRP A 254 117.76 38.85 -34.21
N ASP A 255 117.88 39.04 -35.52
CA ASP A 255 116.76 38.84 -36.46
C ASP A 255 116.29 37.39 -36.47
N ARG A 256 117.22 36.43 -36.45
CA ARG A 256 116.88 34.99 -36.32
C ARG A 256 116.18 34.67 -35.00
N PHE A 257 116.59 35.32 -33.91
CA PHE A 257 115.94 35.20 -32.60
C PHE A 257 114.52 35.79 -32.59
N CYS A 258 114.33 36.98 -33.15
CA CYS A 258 113.03 37.62 -33.28
C CYS A 258 112.06 36.76 -34.11
N LEU A 259 112.52 36.16 -35.22
CA LEU A 259 111.74 35.22 -36.03
C LEU A 259 111.34 33.96 -35.25
N ALA A 260 112.28 33.31 -34.56
CA ALA A 260 111.98 32.14 -33.75
C ALA A 260 110.98 32.47 -32.62
N ARG A 261 111.12 33.65 -32.01
CA ARG A 261 110.20 34.14 -30.96
C ARG A 261 108.80 34.41 -31.50
N ARG A 262 108.67 35.03 -32.69
CA ARG A 262 107.38 35.25 -33.37
C ARG A 262 106.71 33.92 -33.74
N ASN A 263 107.43 32.99 -34.35
CA ASN A 263 106.90 31.66 -34.69
C ASN A 263 106.36 30.91 -33.46
N LYS A 264 107.07 31.00 -32.32
CA LYS A 264 106.60 30.43 -31.06
C LYS A 264 105.30 31.09 -30.59
N MET A 265 105.24 32.42 -30.63
CA MET A 265 104.04 33.16 -30.22
C MET A 265 102.83 32.85 -31.11
N GLU A 266 103.04 32.74 -32.42
CA GLU A 266 102.00 32.32 -33.37
C GLU A 266 101.51 30.90 -33.05
N SER A 267 102.42 29.96 -32.78
CA SER A 267 102.06 28.59 -32.42
C SER A 267 101.30 28.51 -31.07
N GLU A 268 101.73 29.26 -30.04
CA GLU A 268 101.05 29.32 -28.74
C GLU A 268 99.66 29.95 -28.86
N GLN A 269 99.51 30.97 -29.71
CA GLN A 269 98.21 31.59 -29.95
C GLN A 269 97.28 30.67 -30.75
N LEU A 270 97.81 29.92 -31.71
CA LEU A 270 97.06 28.88 -32.44
C LEU A 270 96.60 27.76 -31.51
N VAL A 271 97.45 27.30 -30.58
CA VAL A 271 97.08 26.31 -29.54
C VAL A 271 95.93 26.84 -28.69
N LYS A 272 96.04 28.08 -28.19
CA LYS A 272 94.98 28.69 -27.38
C LYS A 272 93.67 28.82 -28.13
N TRP A 273 93.70 29.24 -29.39
CA TRP A 273 92.51 29.34 -30.21
C TRP A 273 91.86 27.97 -30.44
N LYS A 274 92.63 26.96 -30.86
CA LYS A 274 92.10 25.59 -31.02
C LYS A 274 91.55 25.02 -29.71
N ALA A 275 92.20 25.30 -28.57
CA ALA A 275 91.72 24.87 -27.25
C ALA A 275 90.38 25.54 -26.88
N LEU A 276 90.20 26.82 -27.21
CA LEU A 276 88.94 27.53 -27.02
C LEU A 276 87.85 26.97 -27.94
N THR A 277 88.13 26.80 -29.23
CA THR A 277 87.19 26.19 -30.18
C THR A 277 86.78 24.78 -29.77
N LEU A 278 87.73 23.98 -29.27
CA LEU A 278 87.46 22.64 -28.76
C LEU A 278 86.58 22.68 -27.51
N ALA A 279 86.82 23.60 -26.57
CA ALA A 279 85.98 23.77 -25.38
C ALA A 279 84.55 24.21 -25.74
N GLU A 280 84.39 25.11 -26.72
CA GLU A 280 83.08 25.53 -27.25
C GLU A 280 82.33 24.37 -27.89
N MET A 281 83.02 23.59 -28.74
CA MET A 281 82.46 22.41 -29.40
C MET A 281 82.08 21.31 -28.39
N GLN A 282 82.91 21.07 -27.36
CA GLN A 282 82.59 20.14 -26.27
C GLN A 282 81.37 20.59 -25.47
N ALA A 283 81.28 21.88 -25.13
CA ALA A 283 80.11 22.43 -24.42
C ALA A 283 78.84 22.32 -25.28
N PHE A 284 78.95 22.53 -26.59
CA PHE A 284 77.85 22.30 -27.53
C PHE A 284 77.44 20.82 -27.54
N LEU A 285 78.38 19.89 -27.70
CA LEU A 285 78.07 18.46 -27.65
C LEU A 285 77.40 18.05 -26.34
N GLN A 286 77.89 18.53 -25.20
CA GLN A 286 77.29 18.20 -23.91
C GLN A 286 75.83 18.65 -23.83
N ARG A 287 75.54 19.92 -24.20
CA ARG A 287 74.15 20.41 -24.29
C ARG A 287 73.31 19.54 -25.21
N ARG A 288 73.90 19.09 -26.33
CA ARG A 288 73.21 18.23 -27.27
C ARG A 288 72.92 16.84 -26.71
N MET A 289 73.86 16.26 -25.96
CA MET A 289 73.66 14.98 -25.28
C MET A 289 72.56 15.06 -24.22
N ASP A 290 72.50 16.15 -23.45
CA ASP A 290 71.48 16.36 -22.42
C ASP A 290 70.06 16.44 -23.04
N ASP A 291 69.91 17.14 -24.16
CA ASP A 291 68.68 17.21 -24.94
C ASP A 291 68.28 15.85 -25.56
N ASP A 292 69.23 15.04 -26.05
CA ASP A 292 68.94 13.68 -26.55
C ASP A 292 68.41 12.77 -25.42
N GLU A 293 68.98 12.89 -24.22
CA GLU A 293 68.52 12.15 -23.05
C GLU A 293 67.12 12.60 -22.61
N LYS A 294 66.86 13.91 -22.64
CA LYS A 294 65.51 14.44 -22.44
C LYS A 294 64.54 13.88 -23.48
N MET A 295 64.90 13.88 -24.77
CA MET A 295 64.04 13.35 -25.83
C MET A 295 63.80 11.84 -25.69
N LYS A 296 64.80 11.07 -25.26
CA LYS A 296 64.65 9.63 -24.92
C LYS A 296 63.65 9.44 -23.79
N SER A 297 63.75 10.24 -22.73
CA SER A 297 62.82 10.16 -21.59
C SER A 297 61.38 10.49 -22.01
N GLU A 298 61.18 11.52 -22.84
CA GLU A 298 59.87 11.88 -23.39
C GLU A 298 59.29 10.76 -24.27
N ILE A 299 60.10 10.17 -25.15
CA ILE A 299 59.69 9.00 -25.95
C ILE A 299 59.32 7.82 -25.05
N GLY A 300 60.11 7.57 -24.00
CA GLY A 300 59.85 6.53 -23.00
C GLY A 300 58.52 6.73 -22.28
N HIS A 301 58.20 7.95 -21.86
CA HIS A 301 56.92 8.30 -21.25
C HIS A 301 55.75 8.02 -22.20
N ILE A 302 55.85 8.47 -23.46
CA ILE A 302 54.81 8.21 -24.47
C ILE A 302 54.60 6.70 -24.67
N PHE A 303 55.66 5.90 -24.61
CA PHE A 303 55.54 4.43 -24.69
C PHE A 303 54.82 3.81 -23.48
N GLN A 304 55.11 4.30 -22.28
CA GLN A 304 54.43 3.84 -21.07
C GLN A 304 52.94 4.19 -21.13
N GLU A 305 52.58 5.41 -21.53
CA GLU A 305 51.18 5.81 -21.72
C GLU A 305 50.47 4.98 -22.80
N LEU A 306 51.13 4.70 -23.93
CA LEU A 306 50.56 3.82 -24.96
C LEU A 306 50.31 2.41 -24.45
N THR A 307 51.23 1.87 -23.64
CA THR A 307 51.08 0.53 -23.07
C THR A 307 49.94 0.50 -22.07
N TRP A 308 49.86 1.49 -21.18
CA TRP A 308 48.76 1.65 -20.24
C TRP A 308 47.40 1.77 -20.94
N LEU A 309 47.31 2.59 -21.99
CA LEU A 309 46.08 2.80 -22.75
C LEU A 309 45.63 1.49 -23.43
N ARG A 310 46.55 0.71 -23.98
CA ARG A 310 46.24 -0.61 -24.55
C ARG A 310 45.71 -1.61 -23.53
N GLU A 311 46.31 -1.64 -22.33
CA GLU A 311 45.81 -2.48 -21.24
C GLU A 311 44.40 -2.07 -20.82
N GLU A 312 44.15 -0.76 -20.71
CA GLU A 312 42.84 -0.25 -20.32
C GLU A 312 41.79 -0.54 -21.39
N LYS A 313 42.12 -0.34 -22.66
CA LYS A 313 41.30 -0.74 -23.80
C LYS A 313 40.98 -2.24 -23.75
N MET A 314 41.97 -3.09 -23.49
CA MET A 314 41.76 -4.54 -23.38
C MET A 314 40.82 -4.90 -22.24
N LYS A 315 40.96 -4.27 -21.06
CA LYS A 315 40.04 -4.52 -19.93
C LYS A 315 38.61 -4.16 -20.30
N LEU A 316 38.39 -3.03 -20.94
CA LEU A 316 37.05 -2.56 -21.33
C LEU A 316 36.42 -3.48 -22.40
N GLN A 317 37.21 -3.96 -23.36
CA GLN A 317 36.74 -4.90 -24.37
C GLN A 317 36.37 -6.27 -23.80
N LEU A 318 37.02 -6.70 -22.73
CA LEU A 318 36.73 -7.97 -22.04
C LEU A 318 35.61 -7.84 -21.00
N ASN A 319 35.51 -6.69 -20.34
CA ASN A 319 34.51 -6.40 -19.31
C ASN A 319 33.19 -5.96 -19.96
N LEU A 320 32.41 -6.94 -20.39
CA LEU A 320 31.09 -6.71 -20.96
C LEU A 320 30.05 -6.44 -19.87
N THR A 321 29.29 -5.37 -20.02
CA THR A 321 28.13 -5.08 -19.17
C THR A 321 27.01 -6.06 -19.48
N VAL A 322 26.61 -6.85 -18.48
CA VAL A 322 25.49 -7.79 -18.57
C VAL A 322 24.33 -7.29 -17.71
N GLN A 323 23.15 -7.20 -18.31
CA GLN A 323 21.93 -6.79 -17.62
C GLN A 323 21.19 -8.02 -17.08
N PHE A 324 20.80 -7.97 -15.81
CA PHE A 324 19.98 -8.98 -15.16
C PHE A 324 18.64 -8.40 -14.74
N LEU A 325 17.57 -9.16 -14.94
CA LEU A 325 16.23 -8.83 -14.44
C LEU A 325 15.98 -9.59 -13.15
N LEU A 326 15.99 -8.86 -12.03
CA LEU A 326 15.76 -9.43 -10.70
C LEU A 326 14.48 -8.83 -10.12
N LYS A 327 13.73 -9.64 -9.36
CA LYS A 327 12.50 -9.18 -8.71
C LYS A 327 12.81 -8.46 -7.40
N GLN A 328 11.92 -7.57 -6.98
CA GLN A 328 11.95 -6.96 -5.65
C GLN A 328 11.97 -8.05 -4.57
N GLY A 329 12.89 -7.94 -3.61
CA GLY A 329 13.19 -8.95 -2.59
C GLY A 329 14.35 -9.90 -2.95
N GLN A 330 14.80 -9.95 -4.21
CA GLN A 330 16.09 -10.57 -4.56
C GLN A 330 17.23 -9.55 -4.55
N VAL A 331 16.91 -8.27 -4.66
CA VAL A 331 17.83 -7.15 -4.55
C VAL A 331 17.23 -6.15 -3.57
N GLU A 332 18.00 -5.78 -2.55
CA GLU A 332 17.68 -4.73 -1.60
C GLU A 332 18.51 -3.48 -1.91
N LEU A 333 17.88 -2.32 -1.79
CA LEU A 333 18.47 -1.00 -2.01
C LEU A 333 18.28 -0.18 -0.73
N GLU A 334 19.31 0.53 -0.27
CA GLU A 334 19.20 1.39 0.92
C GLU A 334 18.40 2.67 0.67
N SER A 335 18.35 3.20 -0.56
CA SER A 335 17.76 4.51 -0.87
C SER A 335 16.59 4.44 -1.85
N THR A 336 15.54 5.23 -1.57
CA THR A 336 14.23 5.15 -2.23
C THR A 336 13.99 6.25 -3.26
N GLU A 337 14.80 7.31 -3.29
CA GLU A 337 14.50 8.55 -4.03
C GLU A 337 14.97 8.54 -5.49
N LEU A 338 16.11 7.90 -5.77
CA LEU A 338 16.59 7.52 -7.10
C LEU A 338 17.32 6.17 -6.93
N PRO A 339 17.01 5.12 -7.71
CA PRO A 339 17.67 3.84 -7.56
C PRO A 339 19.10 3.94 -8.08
N ASP A 340 20.02 4.34 -7.21
CA ASP A 340 21.44 4.11 -7.40
C ASP A 340 21.70 2.64 -7.05
N PHE A 341 22.09 1.85 -8.05
CA PHE A 341 22.32 0.42 -7.91
C PHE A 341 23.76 0.10 -7.48
N THR A 342 24.59 1.10 -7.16
CA THR A 342 25.97 0.87 -6.68
C THR A 342 26.02 0.07 -5.38
N ASP A 343 25.11 0.36 -4.44
CA ASP A 343 25.05 -0.31 -3.14
C ASP A 343 24.00 -1.45 -3.10
N ALA A 344 23.64 -2.00 -4.26
CA ALA A 344 22.63 -3.05 -4.36
C ALA A 344 23.12 -4.38 -3.76
N ILE A 345 22.35 -4.93 -2.83
CA ILE A 345 22.67 -6.21 -2.16
C ILE A 345 21.82 -7.32 -2.77
N LEU A 346 22.48 -8.34 -3.34
CA LEU A 346 21.82 -9.53 -3.87
C LEU A 346 21.54 -10.53 -2.74
N ILE A 347 20.26 -10.84 -2.51
CA ILE A 347 19.83 -11.86 -1.56
C ILE A 347 19.67 -13.20 -2.26
N ASN A 348 20.30 -14.24 -1.71
CA ASN A 348 20.11 -15.60 -2.21
C ASN A 348 18.67 -16.06 -1.91
N LYS A 349 17.99 -16.53 -2.96
CA LYS A 349 16.61 -17.04 -2.88
C LYS A 349 16.45 -18.15 -1.85
N THR A 350 17.47 -18.99 -1.63
CA THR A 350 17.41 -20.10 -0.68
C THR A 350 17.14 -19.62 0.75
N VAL A 351 17.74 -18.51 1.16
CA VAL A 351 17.56 -17.94 2.51
C VAL A 351 16.10 -17.51 2.71
N ILE A 352 15.49 -16.91 1.69
CA ILE A 352 14.09 -16.48 1.73
C ILE A 352 13.16 -17.69 1.73
N GLU A 353 13.45 -18.70 0.92
CA GLU A 353 12.66 -19.94 0.87
C GLU A 353 12.72 -20.70 2.20
N GLU A 354 13.90 -20.82 2.82
CA GLU A 354 14.08 -21.42 4.14
C GLU A 354 13.33 -20.67 5.24
N LEU A 355 13.36 -19.33 5.20
CA LEU A 355 12.60 -18.49 6.13
C LEU A 355 11.09 -18.70 5.95
N ASN A 356 10.61 -18.71 4.70
CA ASN A 356 9.19 -18.93 4.40
C ASN A 356 8.72 -20.33 4.83
N CYS A 357 9.54 -21.36 4.61
CA CYS A 357 9.28 -22.71 5.13
C CYS A 357 9.19 -22.71 6.66
N SER A 358 10.08 -22.00 7.35
CA SER A 358 10.06 -21.88 8.81
C SER A 358 8.82 -21.15 9.30
N ILE A 359 8.42 -20.05 8.65
CA ILE A 359 7.21 -19.29 8.97
C ILE A 359 5.95 -20.16 8.78
N MET A 360 5.89 -20.92 7.70
CA MET A 360 4.78 -21.84 7.43
C MET A 360 4.69 -22.92 8.52
N ALA A 361 5.82 -23.53 8.89
CA ALA A 361 5.87 -24.55 9.94
C ALA A 361 5.42 -24.00 11.31
N GLU A 362 5.87 -22.81 11.68
CA GLU A 362 5.41 -22.15 12.92
C GLU A 362 3.92 -21.75 12.86
N GLY A 363 3.45 -21.34 11.68
CA GLY A 363 2.03 -21.08 11.42
C GLY A 363 1.17 -22.33 11.62
N GLU A 364 1.59 -23.47 11.07
CA GLU A 364 0.93 -24.77 11.25
C GLU A 364 0.90 -25.20 12.72
N LYS A 365 2.02 -25.06 13.44
CA LYS A 365 2.07 -25.34 14.89
C LYS A 365 1.07 -24.47 15.66
N LYS A 366 1.01 -23.16 15.36
CA LYS A 366 0.06 -22.24 15.99
C LYS A 366 -1.38 -22.67 15.72
N VAL A 367 -1.71 -23.04 14.48
CA VAL A 367 -3.05 -23.52 14.12
C VAL A 367 -3.37 -24.83 14.85
N ALA A 368 -2.43 -25.77 14.92
CA ALA A 368 -2.59 -27.01 15.68
C ALA A 368 -2.88 -26.73 17.17
N SER A 369 -2.09 -25.88 17.82
CA SER A 369 -2.33 -25.48 19.21
C SER A 369 -3.68 -24.77 19.39
N MET A 370 -4.11 -23.93 18.43
CA MET A 370 -5.43 -23.31 18.46
C MET A 370 -6.57 -24.35 18.36
N VAL A 371 -6.40 -25.38 17.52
CA VAL A 371 -7.36 -26.48 17.39
C VAL A 371 -7.42 -27.30 18.68
N GLU A 372 -6.27 -27.63 19.27
CA GLU A 372 -6.19 -28.32 20.57
C GLU A 372 -6.88 -27.52 21.68
N CYS A 373 -6.62 -26.21 21.79
CA CYS A 373 -7.29 -25.33 22.77
C CYS A 373 -8.81 -25.30 22.57
N LYS A 374 -9.27 -25.23 21.31
CA LYS A 374 -10.69 -25.26 20.97
C LYS A 374 -11.32 -26.59 21.38
N ASP A 375 -10.68 -27.72 21.09
CA ASP A 375 -11.22 -29.04 21.42
C ASP A 375 -11.12 -29.35 22.92
N PHE A 376 -10.10 -28.85 23.62
CA PHE A 376 -10.02 -28.87 25.08
C PHE A 376 -11.19 -28.09 25.71
N SER A 377 -11.49 -26.89 25.20
CA SER A 377 -12.62 -26.09 25.68
C SER A 377 -13.96 -26.81 25.46
N LYS A 378 -14.16 -27.47 24.31
CA LYS A 378 -15.34 -28.32 24.07
C LYS A 378 -15.43 -29.46 25.09
N GLY A 379 -14.31 -30.11 25.40
CA GLY A 379 -14.24 -31.14 26.43
C GLY A 379 -14.68 -30.64 27.80
N ILE A 380 -14.23 -29.44 28.20
CA ILE A 380 -14.68 -28.79 29.44
C ILE A 380 -16.19 -28.56 29.42
N PHE A 381 -16.74 -27.95 28.36
CA PHE A 381 -18.18 -27.70 28.27
C PHE A 381 -19.00 -28.99 28.35
N GLN A 382 -18.53 -30.06 27.72
CA GLN A 382 -19.20 -31.36 27.79
C GLN A 382 -19.18 -31.93 29.21
N LEU A 383 -18.04 -31.88 29.89
CA LEU A 383 -17.92 -32.31 31.29
C LEU A 383 -18.77 -31.46 32.25
N GLU A 384 -18.82 -30.15 32.05
CA GLU A 384 -19.68 -29.25 32.83
C GLU A 384 -21.16 -29.59 32.64
N TRP A 385 -21.57 -29.89 31.41
CA TRP A 385 -22.93 -30.31 31.11
C TRP A 385 -23.26 -31.65 31.78
N GLU A 386 -22.37 -32.65 31.69
CA GLU A 386 -22.53 -33.95 32.34
C GLU A 386 -22.62 -33.80 33.86
N HIS A 387 -21.76 -32.98 34.45
CA HIS A 387 -21.79 -32.67 35.88
C HIS A 387 -23.11 -32.00 36.29
N LYS A 388 -23.62 -31.05 35.49
CA LYS A 388 -24.91 -30.39 35.75
C LYS A 388 -26.08 -31.37 35.65
N LYS A 389 -26.05 -32.27 34.66
CA LYS A 389 -27.03 -33.36 34.52
C LYS A 389 -27.02 -34.28 35.75
N MET A 390 -25.84 -34.72 36.18
CA MET A 390 -25.70 -35.57 37.37
C MET A 390 -26.20 -34.85 38.64
N LYS A 391 -25.91 -33.55 38.80
CA LYS A 391 -26.45 -32.74 39.90
C LYS A 391 -27.98 -32.70 39.90
N MET A 392 -28.61 -32.47 38.75
CA MET A 392 -30.08 -32.50 38.66
C MET A 392 -30.65 -33.88 39.01
N GLN A 393 -30.00 -34.96 38.57
CA GLN A 393 -30.41 -36.32 38.94
C GLN A 393 -30.28 -36.57 40.45
N ILE A 394 -29.22 -36.06 41.08
CA ILE A 394 -29.05 -36.14 42.54
C ILE A 394 -30.16 -35.35 43.25
N GLU A 395 -30.50 -34.16 42.77
CA GLU A 395 -31.60 -33.36 43.34
C GLU A 395 -32.96 -34.04 43.18
N ASP A 396 -33.27 -34.59 42.01
CA ASP A 396 -34.50 -35.37 41.77
C ASP A 396 -34.58 -36.59 42.68
N LEU A 397 -33.50 -37.34 42.84
CA LEU A 397 -33.45 -38.49 43.76
C LEU A 397 -33.60 -38.06 45.22
N LYS A 398 -33.00 -36.94 45.63
CA LYS A 398 -33.18 -36.38 46.98
C LYS A 398 -34.63 -35.96 47.21
N GLN A 399 -35.26 -35.31 46.23
CA GLN A 399 -36.65 -34.91 46.31
C GLN A 399 -37.56 -36.14 46.43
N LYS A 400 -37.37 -37.16 45.58
CA LYS A 400 -38.09 -38.44 45.68
C LYS A 400 -37.92 -39.10 47.05
N ALA A 401 -36.70 -39.08 47.61
CA ALA A 401 -36.46 -39.61 48.95
C ALA A 401 -37.22 -38.81 50.03
N GLN A 402 -37.24 -37.47 49.93
CA GLN A 402 -38.03 -36.62 50.83
C GLN A 402 -39.53 -36.87 50.68
N ASP A 403 -40.02 -37.03 49.46
CA ASP A 403 -41.42 -37.32 49.17
C ASP A 403 -41.83 -38.66 49.79
N ILE A 404 -40.98 -39.70 49.68
CA ILE A 404 -41.21 -40.99 50.33
C ILE A 404 -41.22 -40.86 51.86
N LEU A 405 -40.29 -40.10 52.44
CA LEU A 405 -40.22 -39.89 53.90
C LEU A 405 -41.41 -39.08 54.44
N THR A 406 -41.91 -38.12 53.66
CA THR A 406 -43.04 -37.27 54.03
C THR A 406 -44.40 -37.89 53.70
N LEU A 407 -44.42 -38.95 52.88
CA LEU A 407 -45.63 -39.68 52.53
C LEU A 407 -46.26 -40.29 53.79
N ARG A 408 -47.37 -39.70 54.23
CA ARG A 408 -48.19 -40.28 55.30
C ARG A 408 -48.94 -41.48 54.73
N ILE A 409 -48.62 -42.66 55.24
CA ILE A 409 -49.28 -43.91 54.84
C ILE A 409 -50.76 -43.84 55.27
N SER A 410 -51.65 -43.59 54.32
CA SER A 410 -53.10 -43.67 54.53
C SER A 410 -53.57 -45.13 54.59
N LYS A 411 -54.80 -45.35 55.06
CA LYS A 411 -55.41 -46.69 55.12
C LYS A 411 -55.47 -47.36 53.73
N ASP A 412 -55.65 -46.59 52.66
CA ASP A 412 -55.69 -47.11 51.29
C ASP A 412 -54.31 -47.60 50.84
N HIS A 413 -53.24 -46.91 51.22
CA HIS A 413 -51.86 -47.36 50.98
C HIS A 413 -51.56 -48.68 51.71
N GLN A 414 -52.03 -48.84 52.95
CA GLN A 414 -51.89 -50.10 53.69
C GLN A 414 -52.64 -51.24 53.00
N LEU A 415 -53.86 -50.99 52.54
CA LEU A 415 -54.69 -51.95 51.81
C LEU A 415 -54.05 -52.37 50.47
N PHE A 416 -53.41 -51.43 49.75
CA PHE A 416 -52.63 -51.72 48.55
C PHE A 416 -51.46 -52.66 48.82
N LEU A 417 -50.72 -52.43 49.92
CA LEU A 417 -49.54 -53.23 50.27
C LEU A 417 -49.87 -54.61 50.85
N THR A 418 -51.04 -54.80 51.49
CA THR A 418 -51.42 -56.10 52.10
C THR A 418 -52.24 -57.01 51.19
N VAL A 419 -52.98 -56.48 50.22
CA VAL A 419 -53.89 -57.28 49.38
C VAL A 419 -53.22 -57.61 48.04
N LEU A 420 -52.97 -58.90 47.79
CA LEU A 420 -52.30 -59.39 46.56
C LEU A 420 -53.01 -59.00 45.25
N ASN A 421 -54.33 -58.78 45.27
CA ASN A 421 -55.12 -58.35 44.10
C ASN A 421 -55.92 -57.07 44.39
N TYR A 422 -55.23 -56.01 44.81
CA TYR A 422 -55.85 -54.71 45.09
C TYR A 422 -56.67 -54.19 43.91
N ASP A 423 -56.17 -54.33 42.69
CA ASP A 423 -56.84 -53.86 41.47
C ASP A 423 -58.19 -54.55 41.24
N SER A 424 -58.32 -55.85 41.53
CA SER A 424 -59.62 -56.54 41.44
C SER A 424 -60.64 -56.04 42.46
N ARG A 425 -60.17 -55.60 43.64
CA ARG A 425 -61.03 -55.08 44.70
C ARG A 425 -61.49 -53.65 44.38
N ILE A 426 -60.58 -52.82 43.85
CA ILE A 426 -60.93 -51.47 43.39
C ILE A 426 -61.87 -51.54 42.20
N THR A 427 -61.61 -52.37 41.20
CA THR A 427 -62.53 -52.53 40.05
C THR A 427 -63.91 -53.02 40.49
N HIS A 428 -63.99 -53.92 41.49
CA HIS A 428 -65.27 -54.32 42.08
C HIS A 428 -65.95 -53.16 42.83
N GLN A 429 -65.22 -52.39 43.64
CA GLN A 429 -65.77 -51.22 44.34
C GLN A 429 -66.25 -50.14 43.36
N VAL A 430 -65.47 -49.86 42.32
CA VAL A 430 -65.83 -48.93 41.24
C VAL A 430 -67.09 -49.42 40.52
N SER A 431 -67.16 -50.71 40.17
CA SER A 431 -68.36 -51.28 39.55
C SER A 431 -69.60 -51.16 40.45
N MET A 432 -69.46 -51.41 41.75
CA MET A 432 -70.56 -51.20 42.72
C MET A 432 -70.96 -49.72 42.80
N MET A 433 -70.01 -48.80 42.85
CA MET A 433 -70.28 -47.36 42.88
C MET A 433 -70.97 -46.90 41.59
N GLU A 434 -70.51 -47.34 40.43
CA GLU A 434 -71.13 -47.07 39.13
C GLU A 434 -72.57 -47.59 39.07
N GLN A 435 -72.83 -48.79 39.59
CA GLN A 435 -74.19 -49.32 39.71
C GLN A 435 -75.05 -48.44 40.61
N THR A 436 -74.56 -48.02 41.78
CA THR A 436 -75.32 -47.12 42.67
C THR A 436 -75.58 -45.74 42.06
N LEU A 437 -74.59 -45.16 41.37
CA LEU A 437 -74.75 -43.91 40.64
C LEU A 437 -75.77 -44.04 39.51
N SER A 438 -75.79 -45.16 38.79
CA SER A 438 -76.79 -45.41 37.74
C SER A 438 -78.22 -45.47 38.30
N VAL A 439 -78.40 -46.01 39.52
CA VAL A 439 -79.69 -46.05 40.21
C VAL A 439 -80.11 -44.65 40.66
N ILE A 440 -79.17 -43.88 41.23
CA ILE A 440 -79.40 -42.49 41.65
C ILE A 440 -79.74 -41.62 40.44
N ASP A 441 -79.04 -41.76 39.31
CA ASP A 441 -79.32 -41.01 38.08
C ASP A 441 -80.72 -41.33 37.52
N LYS A 442 -81.11 -42.61 37.51
CA LYS A 442 -82.49 -43.01 37.12
C LYS A 442 -83.53 -42.39 38.04
N LEU A 443 -83.30 -42.38 39.36
CA LEU A 443 -84.19 -41.76 40.33
C LEU A 443 -84.25 -40.23 40.12
N HIS A 444 -83.11 -39.58 39.93
CA HIS A 444 -83.02 -38.15 39.69
C HIS A 444 -83.76 -37.76 38.41
N LYS A 445 -83.56 -38.48 37.30
CA LYS A 445 -84.30 -38.29 36.05
C LYS A 445 -85.81 -38.44 36.23
N LYS A 446 -86.26 -39.38 37.06
CA LYS A 446 -87.70 -39.53 37.41
C LYS A 446 -88.22 -38.33 38.21
N ASN A 447 -87.45 -37.87 39.19
CA ASN A 447 -87.80 -36.71 40.01
C ASN A 447 -87.86 -35.42 39.18
N VAL A 448 -86.86 -35.19 38.31
CA VAL A 448 -86.84 -34.04 37.39
C VAL A 448 -88.06 -34.05 36.47
N LYS A 449 -88.43 -35.21 35.90
CA LYS A 449 -89.66 -35.33 35.09
C LYS A 449 -90.92 -35.01 35.89
N ASN A 450 -91.00 -35.40 37.15
CA ASN A 450 -92.13 -35.07 38.02
C ASN A 450 -92.17 -33.57 38.34
N CYS A 451 -91.04 -32.95 38.70
CA CYS A 451 -90.95 -31.51 38.91
C CYS A 451 -91.33 -30.72 37.66
N GLN A 452 -90.89 -31.16 36.47
CA GLN A 452 -91.27 -30.54 35.20
C GLN A 452 -92.78 -30.62 34.94
N LYS A 453 -93.46 -31.72 35.32
CA LYS A 453 -94.92 -31.82 35.22
C LYS A 453 -95.60 -30.81 36.15
N ILE A 454 -95.15 -30.73 37.40
CA ILE A 454 -95.68 -29.79 38.39
C ILE A 454 -95.46 -28.34 37.92
N ILE A 455 -94.28 -28.01 37.38
CA ILE A 455 -93.99 -26.69 36.82
C ILE A 455 -94.97 -26.37 35.69
N LYS A 456 -95.21 -27.29 34.75
CA LYS A 456 -96.19 -27.08 33.67
C LYS A 456 -97.62 -26.88 34.18
N GLU A 457 -98.01 -27.59 35.22
CA GLU A 457 -99.32 -27.41 35.87
C GLU A 457 -99.41 -26.03 36.55
N LEU A 458 -98.37 -25.63 37.27
CA LEU A 458 -98.29 -24.31 37.91
C LEU A 458 -98.26 -23.17 36.89
N GLU A 459 -97.53 -23.31 35.77
CA GLU A 459 -97.51 -22.34 34.67
C GLU A 459 -98.90 -22.16 34.06
N LYS A 460 -99.67 -23.24 33.87
CA LYS A 460 -101.07 -23.18 33.45
C LYS A 460 -101.95 -22.48 34.49
N CYS A 461 -101.76 -22.75 35.78
CA CYS A 461 -102.49 -22.05 36.83
C CYS A 461 -102.14 -20.56 36.86
N ILE A 462 -100.87 -20.20 36.66
CA ILE A 462 -100.41 -18.81 36.61
C ILE A 462 -101.00 -18.11 35.39
N SER A 463 -101.06 -18.74 34.21
CA SER A 463 -101.68 -18.13 33.03
C SER A 463 -103.17 -17.86 33.23
N LEU A 464 -103.90 -18.83 33.79
CA LEU A 464 -105.32 -18.67 34.15
C LEU A 464 -105.52 -17.55 35.19
N LYS A 465 -104.67 -17.48 36.22
CA LYS A 465 -104.74 -16.41 37.22
C LYS A 465 -104.35 -15.05 36.65
N LYS A 466 -103.40 -14.97 35.71
CA LYS A 466 -103.08 -13.72 35.01
C LYS A 466 -104.25 -13.24 34.16
N GLN A 467 -104.95 -14.14 33.47
CA GLN A 467 -106.14 -13.80 32.71
C GLN A 467 -107.27 -13.29 33.61
N ALA A 468 -107.56 -13.99 34.72
CA ALA A 468 -108.53 -13.52 35.71
C ALA A 468 -108.13 -12.17 36.34
N ASN A 469 -106.84 -11.96 36.65
CA ASN A 469 -106.36 -10.67 37.16
C ASN A 469 -106.48 -9.55 36.12
N TYR A 470 -106.33 -9.86 34.83
CA TYR A 470 -106.52 -8.90 33.76
C TYR A 470 -107.99 -8.49 33.64
N GLU A 471 -108.91 -9.46 33.69
CA GLU A 471 -110.37 -9.21 33.72
C GLU A 471 -110.76 -8.36 34.94
N LEU A 472 -110.30 -8.74 36.13
CA LEU A 472 -110.51 -7.95 37.36
C LEU A 472 -109.90 -6.55 37.28
N SER A 473 -108.74 -6.39 36.64
CA SER A 473 -108.12 -5.07 36.45
C SER A 473 -108.95 -4.20 35.48
N LEU A 474 -109.61 -4.81 34.50
CA LEU A 474 -110.53 -4.14 33.59
C LEU A 474 -111.77 -3.67 34.35
N GLU A 475 -112.38 -4.56 35.14
CA GLU A 475 -113.50 -4.21 36.03
C GLU A 475 -113.10 -3.10 37.02
N LEU A 476 -111.89 -3.16 37.60
CA LEU A 476 -111.43 -2.17 38.56
C LEU A 476 -111.28 -0.80 37.89
N LYS A 477 -110.77 -0.74 36.64
CA LYS A 477 -110.76 0.50 35.86
C LYS A 477 -112.17 1.03 35.62
N GLU A 478 -113.12 0.18 35.25
CA GLU A 478 -114.51 0.57 35.03
C GLU A 478 -115.19 1.06 36.32
N LYS A 479 -114.96 0.38 37.44
CA LYS A 479 -115.41 0.82 38.77
C LYS A 479 -114.71 2.11 39.21
N LEU A 480 -113.44 2.31 38.87
CA LEU A 480 -112.72 3.55 39.18
C LEU A 480 -113.31 4.72 38.40
N VAL A 481 -113.66 4.54 37.12
CA VAL A 481 -114.39 5.53 36.34
C VAL A 481 -115.73 5.82 37.01
N SER A 482 -116.52 4.79 37.35
CA SER A 482 -117.81 4.96 38.05
C SER A 482 -117.67 5.68 39.40
N VAL A 483 -116.59 5.42 40.15
CA VAL A 483 -116.30 6.07 41.44
C VAL A 483 -115.81 7.49 41.22
N SER A 484 -115.02 7.77 40.19
CA SER A 484 -114.58 9.13 39.86
C SER A 484 -115.74 10.01 39.40
N GLU A 485 -116.66 9.47 38.59
CA GLU A 485 -117.92 10.12 38.22
C GLU A 485 -118.76 10.40 39.46
N ARG A 486 -118.94 9.40 40.33
CA ARG A 486 -119.65 9.59 41.61
C ARG A 486 -118.92 10.54 42.54
N LYS A 487 -117.59 10.57 42.56
CA LYS A 487 -116.79 11.47 43.40
C LYS A 487 -116.90 12.91 42.89
N HIS A 488 -116.92 13.12 41.58
CA HIS A 488 -117.23 14.43 41.00
C HIS A 488 -118.65 14.88 41.35
N ILE A 489 -119.64 13.98 41.33
CA ILE A 489 -121.01 14.28 41.78
C ILE A 489 -121.04 14.57 43.30
N PHE A 490 -120.26 13.84 44.10
CA PHE A 490 -120.22 13.97 45.56
C PHE A 490 -119.49 15.23 46.04
N GLU A 491 -118.41 15.62 45.37
CA GLU A 491 -117.67 16.86 45.62
C GLU A 491 -118.44 18.10 45.15
N ALA A 492 -119.28 17.98 44.12
CA ALA A 492 -120.20 19.05 43.71
C ALA A 492 -121.41 19.24 44.63
N ALA A 493 -121.76 18.24 45.46
CA ALA A 493 -122.93 18.25 46.34
C ALA A 493 -122.64 18.55 47.83
N ASP A 494 -121.37 18.81 48.20
CA ASP A 494 -120.88 19.16 49.55
C ASP A 494 -121.55 18.40 50.72
N THR A 495 -121.64 17.06 50.61
CA THR A 495 -122.31 16.15 51.58
C THR A 495 -121.34 15.48 52.56
N ARG A 496 -120.16 16.07 52.82
CA ARG A 496 -119.08 15.49 53.66
C ARG A 496 -119.52 15.17 55.10
N LEU A 497 -120.42 15.93 55.69
CA LEU A 497 -120.87 15.71 57.08
C LEU A 497 -121.84 14.52 57.24
N VAL A 498 -122.58 14.15 56.19
CA VAL A 498 -123.56 13.05 56.25
C VAL A 498 -122.87 11.69 56.08
N SER A 499 -121.83 11.62 55.24
CA SER A 499 -121.08 10.37 55.02
C SER A 499 -120.27 9.95 56.25
N GLU A 500 -119.70 10.88 57.02
CA GLU A 500 -119.00 10.55 58.27
C GLU A 500 -119.94 9.97 59.34
N LYS A 501 -121.19 10.44 59.41
CA LYS A 501 -122.19 9.86 60.33
C LYS A 501 -122.53 8.42 59.95
N ILE A 502 -122.74 8.14 58.66
CA ILE A 502 -123.06 6.79 58.17
C ILE A 502 -121.87 5.85 58.34
N ALA A 503 -120.63 6.32 58.10
CA ALA A 503 -119.42 5.53 58.31
C ALA A 503 -119.21 5.17 59.80
N ARG A 504 -119.44 6.12 60.71
CA ARG A 504 -119.38 5.85 62.16
C ARG A 504 -120.46 4.88 62.63
N GLN A 505 -121.64 4.92 62.03
CA GLN A 505 -122.73 4.00 62.36
C GLN A 505 -122.43 2.57 61.90
N ARG A 506 -121.93 2.39 60.66
CA ARG A 506 -121.45 1.09 60.16
C ARG A 506 -120.29 0.53 60.96
N TYR A 507 -119.35 1.37 61.40
CA TYR A 507 -118.24 0.92 62.25
C TYR A 507 -118.73 0.37 63.60
N ARG A 508 -119.78 0.98 64.20
CA ARG A 508 -120.41 0.45 65.41
C ARG A 508 -121.14 -0.87 65.16
N GLU A 509 -121.78 -1.04 64.02
CA GLU A 509 -122.44 -2.31 63.65
C GLU A 509 -121.43 -3.44 63.45
N ILE A 510 -120.28 -3.17 62.83
CA ILE A 510 -119.19 -4.15 62.68
C ILE A 510 -118.62 -4.55 64.04
N LEU A 511 -118.43 -3.60 64.96
CA LEU A 511 -117.99 -3.91 66.32
C LEU A 511 -119.00 -4.79 67.08
N LYS A 512 -120.31 -4.52 66.92
CA LYS A 512 -121.37 -5.38 67.51
C LYS A 512 -121.38 -6.79 66.91
N GLN A 513 -121.19 -6.92 65.59
CA GLN A 513 -121.06 -8.24 64.95
C GLN A 513 -119.85 -9.02 65.45
N LYS A 514 -118.74 -8.34 65.72
CA LYS A 514 -117.53 -8.98 66.26
C LYS A 514 -117.74 -9.48 67.69
N GLN A 515 -118.38 -8.67 68.54
CA GLN A 515 -118.76 -9.10 69.90
C GLN A 515 -119.68 -10.31 69.88
N LEU A 516 -120.73 -10.31 69.05
CA LEU A 516 -121.63 -11.46 68.91
C LEU A 516 -120.92 -12.73 68.40
N GLN A 517 -119.93 -12.61 67.51
CA GLN A 517 -119.13 -13.76 67.07
C GLN A 517 -118.23 -14.33 68.17
N ASP A 518 -117.71 -13.47 69.04
CA ASP A 518 -116.89 -13.91 70.17
C ASP A 518 -117.76 -14.54 71.27
N ASP A 519 -118.95 -14.01 71.55
CA ASP A 519 -119.94 -14.64 72.46
C ASP A 519 -120.37 -16.03 71.96
N VAL A 520 -120.63 -16.18 70.65
CA VAL A 520 -120.94 -17.48 70.03
C VAL A 520 -119.77 -18.45 70.11
N ARG A 521 -118.52 -17.96 70.08
CA ARG A 521 -117.32 -18.79 70.22
C ARG A 521 -117.18 -19.30 71.64
N GLU A 522 -117.39 -18.44 72.64
CA GLU A 522 -117.40 -18.81 74.06
C GLU A 522 -118.49 -19.84 74.37
N GLN A 523 -119.71 -19.65 73.85
CA GLN A 523 -120.78 -20.64 74.00
C GLN A 523 -120.42 -21.98 73.34
N LYS A 524 -119.69 -21.97 72.21
CA LYS A 524 -119.23 -23.19 71.54
C LYS A 524 -118.16 -23.94 72.35
N GLU A 525 -117.32 -23.22 73.09
CA GLU A 525 -116.35 -23.84 73.99
C GLU A 525 -117.03 -24.42 75.24
N GLN A 526 -118.00 -23.70 75.83
CA GLN A 526 -118.81 -24.24 76.93
C GLN A 526 -119.60 -25.49 76.50
N PHE A 527 -120.17 -25.51 75.29
CA PHE A 527 -120.83 -26.70 74.74
C PHE A 527 -119.86 -27.87 74.49
N LYS A 528 -118.59 -27.61 74.17
CA LYS A 528 -117.57 -28.67 74.05
C LYS A 528 -117.19 -29.26 75.42
N VAL A 529 -117.09 -28.43 76.46
CA VAL A 529 -116.83 -28.88 77.84
C VAL A 529 -118.01 -29.71 78.36
N LEU A 530 -119.24 -29.23 78.19
CA LEU A 530 -120.44 -29.97 78.62
C LEU A 530 -120.67 -31.28 77.83
N ARG A 531 -120.19 -31.39 76.58
CA ARG A 531 -120.25 -32.63 75.80
C ARG A 531 -119.15 -33.64 76.22
N ALA A 532 -118.06 -33.18 76.83
CA ALA A 532 -117.01 -34.03 77.39
C ALA A 532 -117.32 -34.56 78.81
N GLU A 533 -118.30 -33.97 79.51
CA GLU A 533 -118.80 -34.46 80.81
C GLU A 533 -119.99 -35.44 80.68
N ALA A 534 -120.49 -35.65 79.45
CA ALA A 534 -121.63 -36.52 79.15
C ALA A 534 -121.26 -37.80 78.34
N GLU A 535 -119.96 -38.03 78.11
CA GLU A 535 -119.36 -39.32 77.70
C GLU A 535 -118.52 -39.87 78.86
#